data_AF-A0A962W7S5-F1
#
_entry.id   AF-A0A962W7S5-F1
#
_cell.length_a   1.000
_cell.length_b   1.000
_cell.length_c   1.000
_cell.angle_alpha   90.00
_cell.angle_beta   90.00
_cell.angle_gamma   90.00
#
_symmetry.space_group_name_H-M   'P 1'
#
loop_
_entity.id
_entity.type
_entity.pdbx_description
1 polymer ?
#
loop_
_entity_poly.entity_id
_entity_poly.type
_entity_poly.pdbx_seq_one_letter_code
_entity_poly.pdbx_strand_id
1 'polypeptide(L)'
;MKTLSSLERNSFEPGHPVARNAAGPVTWEQFLADVDATRAVIGGEPGAEWALFESDTYRFAVGLIALLGEGKRVYIPGENHAGLVRDLVLQRVRFLGLFPSAERSLAVASGGGAAARPLRLGGAIVVFTSGSTGNAKSIPKSLAQLDAELLAQENLWGERLAYADIMGTVSHQHLYGLLFSVLWPLCAGRCFWHRPFVDPVAMARQAAVRPRSAWVMSPAHLHRLGANMPWQSVAESLALIFSSGGPLATEAALTIGRDCGQTPVEIFGSSETGGIAWRQQSAEQSSWQPLPGVEFRFTKESALAVRSPFLPDEQWYITDDAATPAAPGGFLLGGRLDRIVKIEGKRVALAEVEQALLDRAEIGDACAIVLARKRPCVGALLVLSPQGWELHRQLGHADFTRQLRLALGDRLAAAAVPRAFRLAPGLPRNTQGKLLRKEIEQHFESATRPRVLRHESRDNGCQLQLAVSPNCHYFEGHFPDNPILPGVVQLKWAEDMAREWLGVDGPFQGMRSVKFKKVILPGTVLTLALDYTPGNGRLDFRFSSAAGEHSQGRMQYGLRS
;
A
#
# COMPACT_ATOMS: atom_id res chain seq x y z
N MET A 1 29.62 -14.31 4.35
CA MET A 1 28.96 -13.00 4.53
C MET A 1 29.44 -12.34 5.82
N LYS A 2 29.51 -11.01 5.89
CA LYS A 2 29.71 -10.25 7.15
C LYS A 2 28.36 -9.97 7.80
N THR A 3 28.27 -9.87 9.11
CA THR A 3 27.06 -9.35 9.77
C THR A 3 27.09 -7.82 9.82
N LEU A 4 25.94 -7.16 10.05
CA LEU A 4 25.86 -5.71 10.23
C LEU A 4 26.70 -5.28 11.44
N SER A 5 26.63 -6.01 12.56
CA SER A 5 27.46 -5.73 13.74
C SER A 5 28.97 -5.93 13.53
N SER A 6 29.37 -6.76 12.56
CA SER A 6 30.77 -7.03 12.22
C SER A 6 31.27 -6.25 10.99
N LEU A 7 30.47 -5.32 10.46
CA LEU A 7 30.84 -4.54 9.28
C LEU A 7 31.90 -3.49 9.66
N GLU A 8 33.11 -3.69 9.14
CA GLU A 8 34.27 -2.83 9.33
C GLU A 8 34.75 -2.21 8.00
N ARG A 9 35.63 -1.21 8.06
CA ARG A 9 36.16 -0.55 6.85
C ARG A 9 36.91 -1.49 5.90
N ASN A 10 37.54 -2.53 6.42
CA ASN A 10 38.27 -3.55 5.67
C ASN A 10 37.40 -4.79 5.36
N SER A 11 36.07 -4.70 5.48
CA SER A 11 35.17 -5.82 5.17
C SER A 11 35.25 -6.26 3.71
N PHE A 12 35.52 -5.30 2.81
CA PHE A 12 35.63 -5.49 1.37
C PHE A 12 36.83 -4.70 0.84
N GLU A 13 37.33 -5.13 -0.32
CA GLU A 13 38.37 -4.41 -1.05
C GLU A 13 37.89 -3.02 -1.47
N PRO A 14 38.77 -2.00 -1.55
CA PRO A 14 38.38 -0.63 -1.90
C PRO A 14 37.54 -0.52 -3.18
N GLY A 15 37.89 -1.28 -4.23
CA GLY A 15 37.20 -1.29 -5.51
C GLY A 15 35.93 -2.16 -5.58
N HIS A 16 35.54 -2.81 -4.47
CA HIS A 16 34.38 -3.70 -4.44
C HIS A 16 33.08 -2.93 -4.73
N PRO A 17 32.21 -3.37 -5.66
CA PRO A 17 30.98 -2.67 -5.99
C PRO A 17 29.92 -2.83 -4.89
N VAL A 18 29.41 -1.69 -4.38
CA VAL A 18 28.38 -1.64 -3.33
C VAL A 18 27.02 -1.37 -3.93
N ALA A 19 26.93 -0.34 -4.77
CA ALA A 19 25.70 0.06 -5.42
C ALA A 19 25.93 0.35 -6.91
N ARG A 20 24.87 0.36 -7.70
CA ARG A 20 24.96 0.65 -9.15
C ARG A 20 23.75 1.43 -9.66
N ASN A 21 24.03 2.28 -10.63
CA ASN A 21 23.02 2.89 -11.49
C ASN A 21 23.46 2.78 -12.96
N ALA A 22 22.73 3.43 -13.87
CA ALA A 22 23.03 3.40 -15.30
C ALA A 22 24.43 3.99 -15.66
N ALA A 23 24.99 4.87 -14.84
CA ALA A 23 26.29 5.49 -15.06
C ALA A 23 27.47 4.59 -14.61
N GLY A 24 27.24 3.65 -13.70
CA GLY A 24 28.29 2.74 -13.24
C GLY A 24 28.11 2.28 -11.79
N PRO A 25 29.07 1.48 -11.28
CA PRO A 25 29.10 1.07 -9.88
C PRO A 25 29.67 2.18 -8.99
N VAL A 26 29.21 2.22 -7.76
CA VAL A 26 29.84 2.91 -6.63
C VAL A 26 30.65 1.88 -5.84
N THR A 27 31.90 2.21 -5.58
CA THR A 27 32.85 1.34 -4.90
C THR A 27 32.73 1.42 -3.37
N TRP A 28 33.31 0.46 -2.66
CA TRP A 28 33.36 0.42 -1.21
C TRP A 28 34.12 1.61 -0.62
N GLU A 29 35.23 2.04 -1.25
CA GLU A 29 35.96 3.25 -0.86
C GLU A 29 35.09 4.50 -0.96
N GLN A 30 34.35 4.66 -2.06
CA GLN A 30 33.43 5.78 -2.26
C GLN A 30 32.28 5.75 -1.24
N PHE A 31 31.72 4.57 -0.98
CA PHE A 31 30.68 4.38 0.04
C PHE A 31 31.17 4.81 1.42
N LEU A 32 32.37 4.40 1.82
CA LEU A 32 32.97 4.79 3.10
C LEU A 32 33.25 6.31 3.18
N ALA A 33 33.70 6.93 2.08
CA ALA A 33 33.90 8.37 2.02
C ALA A 33 32.58 9.15 2.22
N ASP A 34 31.49 8.71 1.57
CA ASP A 34 30.17 9.31 1.74
C ASP A 34 29.61 9.09 3.16
N VAL A 35 29.88 7.93 3.77
CA VAL A 35 29.56 7.66 5.19
C VAL A 35 30.32 8.63 6.09
N ASP A 36 31.62 8.81 5.89
CA ASP A 36 32.44 9.72 6.70
C ASP A 36 31.99 11.19 6.53
N ALA A 37 31.66 11.61 5.30
CA ALA A 37 31.09 12.92 5.03
C ALA A 37 29.76 13.13 5.78
N THR A 38 28.89 12.13 5.76
CA THR A 38 27.60 12.19 6.44
C THR A 38 27.77 12.20 7.97
N ARG A 39 28.73 11.42 8.50
CA ARG A 39 29.08 11.44 9.93
C ARG A 39 29.65 12.78 10.39
N ALA A 40 30.40 13.50 9.54
CA ALA A 40 30.89 14.84 9.86
C ALA A 40 29.74 15.84 10.06
N VAL A 41 28.68 15.71 9.26
CA VAL A 41 27.46 16.53 9.39
C VAL A 41 26.65 16.14 10.63
N ILE A 42 26.48 14.83 10.91
CA ILE A 42 25.76 14.33 12.10
C ILE A 42 26.51 14.65 13.40
N GLY A 43 27.84 14.55 13.41
CA GLY A 43 28.67 14.69 14.61
C GLY A 43 28.55 16.03 15.33
N GLY A 44 28.06 17.06 14.64
CA GLY A 44 27.72 18.36 15.26
C GLY A 44 26.38 18.39 16.00
N GLU A 45 25.48 17.43 15.79
CA GLU A 45 24.14 17.44 16.36
C GLU A 45 24.00 16.53 17.61
N PRO A 46 23.52 17.07 18.74
CA PRO A 46 23.20 16.27 19.92
C PRO A 46 21.91 15.46 19.70
N GLY A 47 21.88 14.22 20.20
CA GLY A 47 20.68 13.37 20.18
C GLY A 47 21.00 11.91 19.84
N ALA A 48 20.33 10.99 20.54
CA ALA A 48 20.43 9.55 20.30
C ALA A 48 19.40 9.04 19.28
N GLU A 49 18.34 9.81 19.02
CA GLU A 49 17.19 9.38 18.22
C GLU A 49 17.06 10.19 16.92
N TRP A 50 17.06 9.48 15.79
CA TRP A 50 17.10 10.06 14.45
C TRP A 50 16.09 9.39 13.54
N ALA A 51 15.39 10.15 12.71
CA ALA A 51 14.58 9.65 11.61
C ALA A 51 15.37 9.77 10.30
N LEU A 52 15.33 8.72 9.49
CA LEU A 52 16.00 8.67 8.20
C LEU A 52 14.98 8.44 7.09
N PHE A 53 14.97 9.31 6.08
CA PHE A 53 14.15 9.14 4.89
C PHE A 53 14.89 9.63 3.64
N GLU A 54 15.13 8.74 2.70
CA GLU A 54 15.73 9.02 1.40
C GLU A 54 14.96 8.23 0.34
N SER A 55 14.81 8.80 -0.86
CA SER A 55 14.18 8.07 -1.98
C SER A 55 15.19 7.20 -2.73
N ASP A 56 16.47 7.56 -2.64
CA ASP A 56 17.60 6.83 -3.21
C ASP A 56 18.15 5.84 -2.19
N THR A 57 18.10 4.55 -2.53
CA THR A 57 18.55 3.42 -1.72
C THR A 57 20.03 3.53 -1.33
N TYR A 58 20.89 4.04 -2.22
CA TYR A 58 22.31 4.23 -1.90
C TYR A 58 22.49 5.32 -0.84
N ARG A 59 21.84 6.48 -1.03
CA ARG A 59 21.89 7.57 -0.06
C ARG A 59 21.28 7.16 1.29
N PHE A 60 20.19 6.39 1.25
CA PHE A 60 19.61 5.78 2.44
C PHE A 60 20.63 4.88 3.16
N ALA A 61 21.32 3.99 2.44
CA ALA A 61 22.33 3.10 3.02
C ALA A 61 23.47 3.90 3.67
N VAL A 62 23.97 4.94 2.99
CA VAL A 62 24.99 5.85 3.54
C VAL A 62 24.51 6.49 4.84
N GLY A 63 23.32 7.08 4.85
CA GLY A 63 22.74 7.71 6.03
C GLY A 63 22.52 6.74 7.19
N LEU A 64 22.06 5.52 6.89
CA LEU A 64 21.83 4.48 7.89
C LEU A 64 23.14 4.04 8.54
N ILE A 65 24.17 3.73 7.74
CA ILE A 65 25.47 3.31 8.24
C ILE A 65 26.18 4.45 9.00
N ALA A 66 26.02 5.70 8.56
CA ALA A 66 26.54 6.86 9.27
C ALA A 66 25.89 7.02 10.67
N LEU A 67 24.56 6.92 10.76
CA LEU A 67 23.84 7.01 12.04
C LEU A 67 24.18 5.85 12.98
N LEU A 68 24.18 4.61 12.49
CA LEU A 68 24.57 3.44 13.29
C LEU A 68 26.04 3.50 13.71
N GLY A 69 26.92 4.06 12.86
CA GLY A 69 28.33 4.30 13.16
C GLY A 69 28.57 5.34 14.26
N GLU A 70 27.57 6.16 14.58
CA GLU A 70 27.53 7.05 15.74
C GLU A 70 26.66 6.49 16.89
N GLY A 71 26.27 5.21 16.82
CA GLY A 71 25.49 4.53 17.85
C GLY A 71 24.05 5.04 18.01
N LYS A 72 23.48 5.69 16.98
CA LYS A 72 22.14 6.28 17.05
C LYS A 72 21.04 5.21 16.91
N ARG A 73 19.88 5.51 17.51
CA ARG A 73 18.61 4.82 17.23
C ARG A 73 17.94 5.47 16.03
N VAL A 74 17.67 4.68 14.99
CA VAL A 74 17.23 5.16 13.68
C VAL A 74 15.79 4.74 13.40
N TYR A 75 14.88 5.70 13.36
CA TYR A 75 13.49 5.55 12.94
C TYR A 75 13.39 5.56 11.41
N ILE A 76 12.80 4.51 10.85
CA ILE A 76 12.53 4.36 9.42
C ILE A 76 11.01 4.40 9.24
N PRO A 77 10.43 5.56 8.90
CA PRO A 77 9.00 5.82 9.03
C PRO A 77 8.10 5.07 8.02
N GLY A 78 8.67 4.42 6.99
CA GLY A 78 7.91 3.79 5.92
C GLY A 78 7.35 4.79 4.90
N GLU A 79 6.69 5.84 5.40
CA GLU A 79 6.14 6.95 4.63
C GLU A 79 6.49 8.29 5.29
N ASN A 80 6.52 9.37 4.50
CA ASN A 80 6.94 10.70 4.96
C ASN A 80 5.77 11.69 4.95
N HIS A 81 4.71 11.39 5.67
CA HIS A 81 3.55 12.27 5.79
C HIS A 81 3.70 13.25 6.97
N ALA A 82 3.15 14.46 6.82
CA ALA A 82 3.33 15.56 7.79
C ALA A 82 2.90 15.23 9.22
N GLY A 83 1.90 14.35 9.39
CA GLY A 83 1.45 13.89 10.71
C GLY A 83 2.54 13.16 11.50
N LEU A 84 3.19 12.17 10.87
CA LEU A 84 4.26 11.39 11.50
C LEU A 84 5.49 12.25 11.78
N VAL A 85 5.84 13.15 10.86
CA VAL A 85 6.94 14.11 11.08
C VAL A 85 6.66 14.97 12.31
N ARG A 86 5.42 15.45 12.47
CA ARG A 86 5.02 16.23 13.66
C ARG A 86 5.17 15.41 14.95
N ASP A 87 4.73 14.16 14.95
CA ASP A 87 4.84 13.29 16.13
C ASP A 87 6.31 13.04 16.52
N LEU A 88 7.19 12.85 15.54
CA LEU A 88 8.63 12.68 15.74
C LEU A 88 9.30 13.98 16.24
N VAL A 89 8.89 15.15 15.72
CA VAL A 89 9.35 16.46 16.23
C VAL A 89 8.99 16.62 17.71
N LEU A 90 7.75 16.26 18.09
CA LEU A 90 7.30 16.32 19.50
C LEU A 90 8.12 15.38 20.40
N GLN A 91 8.58 14.25 19.87
CA GLN A 91 9.48 13.31 20.54
C GLN A 91 10.95 13.76 20.53
N ARG A 92 11.26 14.96 19.98
CA ARG A 92 12.62 15.50 19.84
C ARG A 92 13.56 14.65 18.97
N VAL A 93 12.99 13.85 18.06
CA VAL A 93 13.74 13.08 17.07
C VAL A 93 14.39 14.05 16.07
N ARG A 94 15.65 13.79 15.70
CA ARG A 94 16.39 14.54 14.67
C ARG A 94 16.15 13.95 13.29
N PHE A 95 16.38 14.71 12.22
CA PHE A 95 16.01 14.29 10.86
C PHE A 95 17.22 14.28 9.92
N LEU A 96 17.40 13.18 9.19
CA LEU A 96 18.40 13.00 8.15
C LEU A 96 17.72 12.60 6.84
N GLY A 97 17.96 13.34 5.77
CA GLY A 97 17.41 13.14 4.44
C GLY A 97 16.23 14.07 4.11
N LEU A 98 15.33 13.58 3.27
CA LEU A 98 14.26 14.34 2.61
C LEU A 98 13.03 14.49 3.52
N PHE A 99 13.08 15.40 4.50
CA PHE A 99 11.92 15.75 5.35
C PHE A 99 11.46 17.19 5.07
N PRO A 100 10.60 17.44 4.07
CA PRO A 100 10.24 18.81 3.68
C PRO A 100 9.45 19.56 4.76
N SER A 101 8.79 18.85 5.68
CA SER A 101 8.05 19.43 6.80
C SER A 101 8.88 19.58 8.09
N ALA A 102 10.16 19.24 8.08
CA ALA A 102 11.06 19.37 9.23
C ALA A 102 12.06 20.51 8.99
N GLU A 103 11.95 21.60 9.75
CA GLU A 103 12.78 22.81 9.58
C GLU A 103 14.29 22.58 9.74
N ARG A 104 14.71 21.48 10.39
CA ARG A 104 16.12 21.15 10.68
C ARG A 104 16.53 19.76 10.19
N SER A 105 16.06 19.36 9.01
CA SER A 105 16.55 18.12 8.39
C SER A 105 17.94 18.32 7.81
N LEU A 106 18.89 17.45 8.18
CA LEU A 106 20.21 17.42 7.57
C LEU A 106 20.16 16.61 6.28
N ALA A 107 21.01 16.94 5.30
CA ALA A 107 21.15 16.13 4.09
C ALA A 107 22.15 14.99 4.31
N VAL A 108 21.92 13.84 3.67
CA VAL A 108 22.99 12.84 3.49
C VAL A 108 24.09 13.46 2.61
N ALA A 109 25.31 13.52 3.13
CA ALA A 109 26.41 14.17 2.44
C ALA A 109 27.07 13.21 1.44
N SER A 110 27.84 13.76 0.50
CA SER A 110 28.64 13.02 -0.46
C SER A 110 29.99 13.70 -0.67
N GLY A 111 31.05 12.93 -0.91
CA GLY A 111 32.37 13.44 -1.31
C GLY A 111 33.52 13.14 -0.34
N GLY A 112 34.75 13.21 -0.86
CA GLY A 112 35.99 12.98 -0.12
C GLY A 112 36.55 14.27 0.47
N GLY A 113 36.60 14.37 1.79
CA GLY A 113 37.12 15.55 2.50
C GLY A 113 36.93 15.47 4.01
N ALA A 114 35.97 14.67 4.48
CA ALA A 114 35.89 14.27 5.87
C ALA A 114 37.01 13.30 6.24
N ALA A 115 37.54 13.42 7.46
CA ALA A 115 38.54 12.50 7.97
C ALA A 115 37.95 11.11 8.17
N ALA A 116 38.66 10.08 7.70
CA ALA A 116 38.25 8.69 7.88
C ALA A 116 38.16 8.33 9.36
N ARG A 117 37.02 7.76 9.78
CA ARG A 117 36.79 7.32 11.17
C ARG A 117 36.58 5.80 11.22
N PRO A 118 36.93 5.12 12.32
CA PRO A 118 36.61 3.70 12.51
C PRO A 118 35.11 3.45 12.31
N LEU A 119 34.78 2.35 11.64
CA LEU A 119 33.40 1.90 11.48
C LEU A 119 33.08 0.88 12.56
N ARG A 120 32.19 1.25 13.47
CA ARG A 120 31.69 0.43 14.57
C ARG A 120 30.19 0.68 14.66
N LEU A 121 29.39 -0.26 14.16
CA LEU A 121 27.94 -0.08 14.12
C LEU A 121 27.35 -0.44 15.48
N GLY A 122 26.50 0.46 16.00
CA GLY A 122 25.75 0.28 17.22
C GLY A 122 24.38 0.94 17.13
N GLY A 123 23.64 0.93 18.23
CA GLY A 123 22.28 1.48 18.29
C GLY A 123 21.21 0.46 17.90
N ALA A 124 20.12 0.94 17.31
CA ALA A 124 18.97 0.13 16.94
C ALA A 124 18.21 0.75 15.76
N ILE A 125 17.52 -0.09 15.00
CA ILE A 125 16.62 0.35 13.93
C ILE A 125 15.19 0.24 14.43
N VAL A 126 14.40 1.28 14.24
CA VAL A 126 12.97 1.30 14.58
C VAL A 126 12.17 1.36 13.29
N VAL A 127 11.50 0.27 12.95
CA VAL A 127 10.57 0.21 11.82
C VAL A 127 9.15 0.39 12.33
N PHE A 128 8.22 0.76 11.45
CA PHE A 128 6.83 0.92 11.82
C PHE A 128 5.97 -0.22 11.27
N THR A 129 4.94 -0.62 12.01
CA THR A 129 3.90 -1.49 11.47
C THR A 129 3.12 -0.72 10.40
N SER A 130 2.60 -1.44 9.41
CA SER A 130 1.69 -0.85 8.43
C SER A 130 0.36 -0.56 9.13
N GLY A 131 0.24 0.62 9.76
CA GLY A 131 -0.93 1.01 10.52
C GLY A 131 -2.17 1.20 9.64
N SER A 132 -2.99 0.16 9.46
CA SER A 132 -4.32 0.27 8.83
C SER A 132 -5.33 1.03 9.71
N THR A 133 -4.95 1.43 10.93
CA THR A 133 -5.78 2.04 11.97
C THR A 133 -5.38 3.50 12.30
N GLY A 134 -4.41 4.07 11.60
CA GLY A 134 -4.00 5.48 11.76
C GLY A 134 -2.89 5.76 12.78
N ASN A 135 -2.60 4.83 13.71
CA ASN A 135 -1.44 4.93 14.61
C ASN A 135 -0.50 3.75 14.36
N ALA A 136 0.50 3.93 13.49
CA ALA A 136 1.53 2.92 13.25
C ALA A 136 2.34 2.67 14.54
N LYS A 137 2.55 1.40 14.90
CA LYS A 137 3.32 1.02 16.08
C LYS A 137 4.80 1.00 15.74
N SER A 138 5.65 1.61 16.57
CA SER A 138 7.10 1.51 16.46
C SER A 138 7.59 0.14 16.94
N ILE A 139 8.41 -0.50 16.12
CA ILE A 139 9.00 -1.82 16.36
C ILE A 139 10.52 -1.67 16.37
N PRO A 140 11.16 -1.60 17.55
CA PRO A 140 12.61 -1.58 17.64
C PRO A 140 13.20 -2.96 17.29
N LYS A 141 14.29 -2.94 16.54
CA LYS A 141 15.10 -4.09 16.13
C LYS A 141 16.55 -3.79 16.48
N SER A 142 17.13 -4.65 17.32
CA SER A 142 18.57 -4.62 17.60
C SER A 142 19.36 -5.12 16.39
N LEU A 143 20.65 -4.76 16.32
CA LEU A 143 21.53 -5.27 15.26
C LEU A 143 21.65 -6.80 15.31
N ALA A 144 21.65 -7.40 16.51
CA ALA A 144 21.71 -8.85 16.67
C ALA A 144 20.48 -9.56 16.07
N GLN A 145 19.27 -9.01 16.24
CA GLN A 145 18.07 -9.56 15.62
C GLN A 145 18.14 -9.51 14.10
N LEU A 146 18.62 -8.39 13.55
CA LEU A 146 18.79 -8.24 12.09
C LEU A 146 19.87 -9.18 11.58
N ASP A 147 21.01 -9.27 12.26
CA ASP A 147 22.11 -10.17 11.90
C ASP A 147 21.68 -11.63 11.85
N ALA A 148 20.92 -12.09 12.84
CA ALA A 148 20.37 -13.44 12.86
C ALA A 148 19.47 -13.70 11.64
N GLU A 149 18.62 -12.73 11.28
CA GLU A 149 17.73 -12.83 10.13
C GLU A 149 18.52 -12.84 8.80
N LEU A 150 19.51 -11.96 8.66
CA LEU A 150 20.39 -11.93 7.49
C LEU A 150 21.16 -13.24 7.32
N LEU A 151 21.67 -13.82 8.41
CA LEU A 151 22.37 -15.10 8.39
C LEU A 151 21.44 -16.24 7.97
N ALA A 152 20.18 -16.24 8.44
CA ALA A 152 19.19 -17.22 8.01
C ALA A 152 18.90 -17.12 6.50
N GLN A 153 18.80 -15.90 5.96
CA GLN A 153 18.63 -15.65 4.52
C GLN A 153 19.86 -16.11 3.72
N GLU A 154 21.06 -15.77 4.18
CA GLU A 154 22.31 -16.17 3.55
C GLU A 154 22.50 -17.69 3.53
N ASN A 155 22.14 -18.38 4.61
CA ASN A 155 22.23 -19.85 4.68
C ASN A 155 21.30 -20.55 3.68
N LEU A 156 20.13 -19.98 3.39
CA LEU A 156 19.18 -20.57 2.44
C LEU A 156 19.50 -20.26 0.98
N TRP A 157 19.96 -19.04 0.70
CA TRP A 157 19.98 -18.52 -0.68
C TRP A 157 21.31 -17.90 -1.08
N GLY A 158 22.27 -17.74 -0.17
CA GLY A 158 23.52 -17.03 -0.43
C GLY A 158 24.34 -17.62 -1.57
N GLU A 159 24.44 -18.95 -1.63
CA GLU A 159 25.11 -19.67 -2.72
C GLU A 159 24.41 -19.46 -4.06
N ARG A 160 23.08 -19.58 -4.09
CA ARG A 160 22.28 -19.37 -5.31
C ARG A 160 22.37 -17.93 -5.81
N LEU A 161 22.45 -16.97 -4.91
CA LEU A 161 22.64 -15.56 -5.27
C LEU A 161 24.06 -15.28 -5.75
N ALA A 162 25.08 -15.88 -5.13
CA ALA A 162 26.48 -15.59 -5.39
C ALA A 162 26.73 -14.06 -5.43
N TYR A 163 27.21 -13.54 -6.57
CA TYR A 163 27.49 -12.12 -6.82
C TYR A 163 26.34 -11.38 -7.54
N ALA A 164 25.09 -11.87 -7.44
CA ALA A 164 23.94 -11.27 -8.12
C ALA A 164 23.75 -9.78 -7.76
N ASP A 165 23.48 -8.96 -8.80
CA ASP A 165 22.99 -7.60 -8.61
C ASP A 165 21.57 -7.65 -8.04
N ILE A 166 21.34 -6.97 -6.91
CA ILE A 166 20.02 -6.90 -6.27
C ILE A 166 19.21 -5.77 -6.90
N MET A 167 18.13 -6.15 -7.57
CA MET A 167 17.22 -5.29 -8.29
C MET A 167 15.82 -5.45 -7.71
N GLY A 168 14.99 -4.42 -7.74
CA GLY A 168 13.66 -4.58 -7.17
C GLY A 168 12.76 -3.40 -7.39
N THR A 169 11.48 -3.62 -7.08
CA THR A 169 10.41 -2.61 -7.16
C THR A 169 9.94 -2.19 -5.77
N VAL A 170 10.48 -2.82 -4.73
CA VAL A 170 10.09 -2.61 -3.33
C VAL A 170 10.95 -1.52 -2.71
N SER A 171 10.31 -0.59 -2.00
CA SER A 171 10.99 0.45 -1.25
C SER A 171 11.76 -0.11 -0.05
N HIS A 172 12.98 0.39 0.17
CA HIS A 172 13.82 0.10 1.33
C HIS A 172 13.27 0.68 2.64
N GLN A 173 12.23 1.53 2.58
CA GLN A 173 11.61 2.15 3.76
C GLN A 173 10.81 1.18 4.63
N HIS A 174 10.69 -0.09 4.23
CA HIS A 174 9.95 -1.12 4.95
C HIS A 174 10.85 -2.32 5.20
N LEU A 175 10.58 -3.08 6.27
CA LEU A 175 11.46 -4.14 6.74
C LEU A 175 11.89 -5.12 5.64
N TYR A 176 10.96 -5.58 4.78
CA TYR A 176 11.29 -6.45 3.65
C TYR A 176 12.30 -5.81 2.68
N GLY A 177 12.03 -4.61 2.18
CA GLY A 177 12.96 -3.91 1.29
C GLY A 177 14.26 -3.50 1.97
N LEU A 178 14.21 -3.14 3.25
CA LEU A 178 15.39 -2.84 4.07
C LEU A 178 16.32 -4.04 4.14
N LEU A 179 15.79 -5.22 4.46
CA LEU A 179 16.55 -6.46 4.56
C LEU A 179 17.08 -6.87 3.19
N PHE A 180 16.20 -7.04 2.19
CA PHE A 180 16.56 -7.67 0.93
C PHE A 180 17.26 -6.74 -0.06
N SER A 181 17.00 -5.43 -0.02
CA SER A 181 17.58 -4.46 -0.97
C SER A 181 18.73 -3.65 -0.40
N VAL A 182 18.97 -3.67 0.93
CA VAL A 182 20.02 -2.86 1.57
C VAL A 182 20.90 -3.70 2.48
N LEU A 183 20.36 -4.20 3.60
CA LEU A 183 21.17 -4.77 4.68
C LEU A 183 21.84 -6.07 4.24
N TRP A 184 21.06 -7.00 3.68
CA TRP A 184 21.58 -8.27 3.20
C TRP A 184 22.62 -8.12 2.09
N PRO A 185 22.36 -7.37 0.99
CA PRO A 185 23.37 -7.18 -0.04
C PRO A 185 24.63 -6.49 0.49
N LEU A 186 24.49 -5.44 1.29
CA LEU A 186 25.64 -4.74 1.87
C LEU A 186 26.52 -5.68 2.71
N CYS A 187 25.90 -6.48 3.57
CA CYS A 187 26.56 -7.46 4.44
C CYS A 187 27.22 -8.61 3.66
N ALA A 188 26.58 -9.05 2.57
CA ALA A 188 27.06 -10.12 1.71
C ALA A 188 28.05 -9.66 0.63
N GLY A 189 28.27 -8.36 0.48
CA GLY A 189 29.08 -7.82 -0.61
C GLY A 189 28.43 -7.95 -1.98
N ARG A 190 27.10 -7.93 -2.06
CA ARG A 190 26.35 -7.91 -3.32
C ARG A 190 26.01 -6.48 -3.71
N CYS A 191 26.12 -6.18 -5.00
CA CYS A 191 25.80 -4.86 -5.51
C CYS A 191 24.28 -4.65 -5.54
N PHE A 192 23.77 -3.55 -4.99
CA PHE A 192 22.34 -3.22 -5.05
C PHE A 192 22.07 -1.96 -5.90
N TRP A 193 20.84 -1.81 -6.40
CA TRP A 193 20.50 -0.68 -7.26
C TRP A 193 20.14 0.59 -6.46
N HIS A 194 20.59 1.74 -6.97
CA HIS A 194 20.34 3.05 -6.34
C HIS A 194 18.87 3.35 -6.09
N ARG A 195 17.97 2.90 -6.97
CA ARG A 195 16.54 3.19 -6.84
C ARG A 195 15.71 1.96 -7.17
N PRO A 196 14.61 1.72 -6.44
CA PRO A 196 13.61 0.76 -6.88
C PRO A 196 13.10 1.14 -8.27
N PHE A 197 12.88 0.14 -9.11
CA PHE A 197 12.31 0.32 -10.43
C PHE A 197 10.81 0.54 -10.31
N VAL A 198 10.31 1.55 -11.03
CA VAL A 198 8.86 1.81 -11.15
C VAL A 198 8.24 0.87 -12.20
N ASP A 199 8.98 0.60 -13.27
CA ASP A 199 8.56 -0.28 -14.37
C ASP A 199 9.33 -1.61 -14.34
N PRO A 200 8.65 -2.74 -14.08
CA PRO A 200 9.25 -4.08 -14.14
C PRO A 200 9.86 -4.43 -15.50
N VAL A 201 9.34 -3.90 -16.61
CA VAL A 201 9.90 -4.17 -17.95
C VAL A 201 11.25 -3.48 -18.11
N ALA A 202 11.36 -2.21 -17.69
CA ALA A 202 12.64 -1.51 -17.64
C ALA A 202 13.65 -2.22 -16.72
N MET A 203 13.20 -2.72 -15.57
CA MET A 203 14.03 -3.54 -14.67
C MET A 203 14.56 -4.78 -15.37
N ALA A 204 13.69 -5.54 -16.04
CA ALA A 204 14.08 -6.75 -16.77
C ALA A 204 15.10 -6.47 -17.87
N ARG A 205 14.93 -5.38 -18.64
CA ARG A 205 15.92 -4.97 -19.64
C ARG A 205 17.28 -4.67 -19.03
N GLN A 206 17.31 -4.04 -17.86
CA GLN A 206 18.55 -3.80 -17.13
C GLN A 206 19.15 -5.07 -16.55
N ALA A 207 18.32 -6.02 -16.11
CA ALA A 207 18.76 -7.32 -15.60
C ALA A 207 19.34 -8.22 -16.71
N ALA A 208 18.79 -8.15 -17.93
CA ALA A 208 19.23 -8.97 -19.07
C ALA A 208 20.70 -8.75 -19.46
N VAL A 209 21.22 -7.54 -19.25
CA VAL A 209 22.61 -7.17 -19.54
C VAL A 209 23.54 -7.32 -18.31
N ARG A 210 23.07 -7.96 -17.23
CA ARG A 210 23.88 -8.29 -16.06
C ARG A 210 24.32 -9.74 -16.10
N PRO A 211 25.51 -10.07 -15.55
CA PRO A 211 25.93 -11.47 -15.42
C PRO A 211 24.98 -12.29 -14.55
N ARG A 212 24.44 -11.67 -13.49
CA ARG A 212 23.51 -12.31 -12.55
C ARG A 212 22.73 -11.25 -11.79
N SER A 213 21.46 -11.49 -11.52
CA SER A 213 20.55 -10.58 -10.83
C SER A 213 19.56 -11.34 -9.95
N ALA A 214 19.11 -10.70 -8.87
CA ALA A 214 18.01 -11.21 -8.06
C ALA A 214 16.98 -10.12 -7.81
N TRP A 215 15.71 -10.49 -7.85
CA TRP A 215 14.60 -9.56 -7.94
C TRP A 215 13.82 -9.50 -6.63
N VAL A 216 13.69 -8.32 -6.05
CA VAL A 216 12.91 -8.06 -4.82
C VAL A 216 11.59 -7.40 -5.22
N MET A 217 10.49 -8.16 -5.19
CA MET A 217 9.19 -7.72 -5.69
C MET A 217 8.08 -7.89 -4.65
N SER A 218 6.97 -7.15 -4.83
CA SER A 218 5.74 -7.35 -4.07
C SER A 218 4.79 -8.28 -4.83
N PRO A 219 3.85 -8.97 -4.15
CA PRO A 219 2.81 -9.75 -4.80
C PRO A 219 2.02 -8.94 -5.84
N ALA A 220 1.67 -7.69 -5.51
CA ALA A 220 0.92 -6.81 -6.40
C ALA A 220 1.65 -6.51 -7.72
N HIS A 221 2.98 -6.43 -7.71
CA HIS A 221 3.76 -6.30 -8.94
C HIS A 221 3.85 -7.62 -9.69
N LEU A 222 4.05 -8.73 -8.97
CA LEU A 222 4.12 -10.07 -9.57
C LEU A 222 2.81 -10.47 -10.26
N HIS A 223 1.65 -10.14 -9.70
CA HIS A 223 0.33 -10.35 -10.32
C HIS A 223 0.16 -9.66 -11.67
N ARG A 224 0.89 -8.55 -11.89
CA ARG A 224 0.81 -7.76 -13.11
C ARG A 224 1.86 -8.14 -14.14
N LEU A 225 2.76 -9.07 -13.80
CA LEU A 225 3.70 -9.60 -14.77
C LEU A 225 2.92 -10.48 -15.75
N GLY A 226 2.69 -9.95 -16.95
CA GLY A 226 2.05 -10.68 -18.04
C GLY A 226 3.08 -11.29 -19.00
N ALA A 227 2.56 -11.97 -20.02
CA ALA A 227 3.34 -12.54 -21.12
C ALA A 227 4.24 -11.52 -21.86
N ASN A 228 3.99 -10.22 -21.69
CA ASN A 228 4.78 -9.14 -22.29
C ASN A 228 6.12 -8.89 -21.57
N MET A 229 6.35 -9.53 -20.42
CA MET A 229 7.67 -9.48 -19.77
C MET A 229 8.70 -10.23 -20.63
N PRO A 230 9.91 -9.69 -20.81
CA PRO A 230 10.94 -10.30 -21.64
C PRO A 230 11.67 -11.42 -20.88
N TRP A 231 10.93 -12.43 -20.42
CA TRP A 231 11.43 -13.52 -19.59
C TRP A 231 12.60 -14.27 -20.22
N GLN A 232 12.53 -14.50 -21.53
CA GLN A 232 13.61 -15.13 -22.29
C GLN A 232 14.92 -14.34 -22.20
N SER A 233 14.87 -12.99 -22.19
CA SER A 233 16.08 -12.17 -22.12
C SER A 233 16.73 -12.16 -20.73
N VAL A 234 16.00 -12.57 -19.69
CA VAL A 234 16.49 -12.57 -18.30
C VAL A 234 16.71 -13.97 -17.75
N ALA A 235 16.36 -15.02 -18.50
CA ALA A 235 16.42 -16.40 -18.03
C ALA A 235 17.84 -16.79 -17.57
N GLU A 236 18.87 -16.35 -18.27
CA GLU A 236 20.27 -16.65 -17.93
C GLU A 236 20.80 -15.79 -16.78
N SER A 237 20.34 -14.55 -16.67
CA SER A 237 20.81 -13.61 -15.64
C SER A 237 20.01 -13.70 -14.34
N LEU A 238 18.81 -14.28 -14.33
CA LEU A 238 17.95 -14.33 -13.15
C LEU A 238 18.33 -15.47 -12.20
N ALA A 239 18.86 -15.12 -11.03
CA ALA A 239 19.17 -16.06 -9.97
C ALA A 239 17.92 -16.48 -9.20
N LEU A 240 17.18 -15.49 -8.69
CA LEU A 240 16.04 -15.67 -7.79
C LEU A 240 15.07 -14.49 -7.88
N ILE A 241 13.78 -14.76 -7.68
CA ILE A 241 12.75 -13.74 -7.42
C ILE A 241 12.25 -13.93 -5.99
N PHE A 242 12.27 -12.88 -5.19
CA PHE A 242 11.70 -12.85 -3.85
C PHE A 242 10.38 -12.07 -3.83
N SER A 243 9.45 -12.55 -3.00
CA SER A 243 8.16 -11.92 -2.74
C SER A 243 7.84 -11.87 -1.26
N SER A 244 7.34 -10.74 -0.76
CA SER A 244 6.84 -10.64 0.60
C SER A 244 5.86 -9.47 0.76
N GLY A 245 5.23 -9.37 1.93
CA GLY A 245 4.32 -8.29 2.31
C GLY A 245 2.83 -8.54 2.04
N GLY A 246 2.49 -9.68 1.42
CA GLY A 246 1.12 -10.14 1.19
C GLY A 246 1.08 -11.51 0.48
N PRO A 247 -0.10 -12.09 0.27
CA PRO A 247 -0.25 -13.36 -0.45
C PRO A 247 -0.03 -13.18 -1.97
N LEU A 248 0.77 -14.06 -2.57
CA LEU A 248 0.86 -14.20 -4.03
C LEU A 248 -0.13 -15.29 -4.49
N ALA A 249 -0.92 -14.98 -5.50
CA ALA A 249 -1.87 -15.95 -6.06
C ALA A 249 -1.11 -17.08 -6.74
N THR A 250 -1.55 -18.31 -6.53
CA THR A 250 -0.94 -19.52 -7.09
C THR A 250 -0.81 -19.45 -8.60
N GLU A 251 -1.87 -19.01 -9.28
CA GLU A 251 -1.86 -18.84 -10.74
C GLU A 251 -0.73 -17.92 -11.22
N ALA A 252 -0.51 -16.80 -10.52
CA ALA A 252 0.56 -15.87 -10.86
C ALA A 252 1.94 -16.48 -10.60
N ALA A 253 2.12 -17.16 -9.47
CA ALA A 253 3.38 -17.83 -9.14
C ALA A 253 3.73 -18.92 -10.17
N LEU A 254 2.76 -19.77 -10.54
CA LEU A 254 2.93 -20.83 -11.53
C LEU A 254 3.11 -20.28 -12.95
N THR A 255 2.46 -19.18 -13.31
CA THR A 255 2.66 -18.52 -14.60
C THR A 255 4.08 -17.98 -14.71
N ILE A 256 4.58 -17.29 -13.69
CA ILE A 256 5.99 -16.88 -13.62
C ILE A 256 6.91 -18.11 -13.72
N GLY A 257 6.61 -19.18 -12.98
CA GLY A 257 7.36 -20.43 -13.05
C GLY A 257 7.45 -21.04 -14.44
N ARG A 258 6.35 -21.02 -15.20
CA ARG A 258 6.33 -21.47 -16.60
C ARG A 258 7.15 -20.57 -17.51
N ASP A 259 7.04 -19.25 -17.33
CA ASP A 259 7.64 -18.28 -18.26
C ASP A 259 9.13 -18.06 -18.00
N CYS A 260 9.59 -18.13 -16.75
CA CYS A 260 10.98 -17.86 -16.36
C CYS A 260 11.74 -19.07 -15.79
N GLY A 261 11.09 -20.23 -15.68
CA GLY A 261 11.69 -21.48 -15.21
C GLY A 261 11.79 -21.63 -13.69
N GLN A 262 11.31 -20.65 -12.92
CA GLN A 262 11.31 -20.71 -11.45
C GLN A 262 10.14 -19.94 -10.85
N THR A 263 9.51 -20.50 -9.82
CA THR A 263 8.48 -19.76 -9.06
C THR A 263 9.14 -18.83 -8.05
N PRO A 264 8.55 -17.66 -7.74
CA PRO A 264 9.09 -16.78 -6.72
C PRO A 264 9.23 -17.47 -5.35
N VAL A 265 10.30 -17.12 -4.63
CA VAL A 265 10.50 -17.43 -3.22
C VAL A 265 9.67 -16.44 -2.40
N GLU A 266 8.58 -16.93 -1.83
CA GLU A 266 7.76 -16.14 -0.93
C GLU A 266 8.31 -16.20 0.49
N ILE A 267 8.36 -15.04 1.16
CA ILE A 267 8.76 -14.89 2.57
C ILE A 267 7.55 -14.45 3.38
N PHE A 268 7.20 -15.22 4.41
CA PHE A 268 6.13 -14.93 5.35
C PHE A 268 6.70 -14.39 6.66
N GLY A 269 6.10 -13.30 7.14
CA GLY A 269 6.57 -12.58 8.32
C GLY A 269 5.87 -11.25 8.51
N SER A 270 6.26 -10.55 9.58
CA SER A 270 5.75 -9.24 9.94
C SER A 270 6.87 -8.30 10.40
N SER A 271 6.54 -7.02 10.66
CA SER A 271 7.52 -6.09 11.24
C SER A 271 7.99 -6.57 12.62
N GLU A 272 7.09 -7.18 13.40
CA GLU A 272 7.35 -7.74 14.74
C GLU A 272 8.24 -8.99 14.67
N THR A 273 7.93 -9.93 13.78
CA THR A 273 8.53 -11.26 13.76
C THR A 273 9.77 -11.38 12.87
N GLY A 274 9.96 -10.46 11.91
CA GLY A 274 10.88 -10.70 10.79
C GLY A 274 10.31 -11.77 9.84
N GLY A 275 11.11 -12.23 8.89
CA GLY A 275 10.78 -13.38 8.05
C GLY A 275 10.84 -14.68 8.86
N ILE A 276 9.71 -15.36 9.06
CA ILE A 276 9.62 -16.57 9.89
C ILE A 276 9.49 -17.85 9.07
N ALA A 277 8.95 -17.77 7.86
CA ALA A 277 8.84 -18.91 6.96
C ALA A 277 9.01 -18.51 5.50
N TRP A 278 9.28 -19.49 4.65
CA TRP A 278 9.39 -19.30 3.21
C TRP A 278 8.73 -20.45 2.44
N ARG A 279 8.40 -20.21 1.17
CA ARG A 279 7.97 -21.27 0.24
C ARG A 279 8.27 -20.91 -1.21
N GLN A 280 8.19 -21.91 -2.07
CA GLN A 280 8.03 -21.75 -3.52
C GLN A 280 6.81 -22.56 -3.93
N GLN A 281 5.89 -21.97 -4.70
CA GLN A 281 4.61 -22.63 -4.98
C GLN A 281 4.76 -23.67 -6.10
N SER A 282 4.34 -24.90 -5.84
CA SER A 282 4.11 -25.92 -6.87
C SER A 282 2.62 -26.24 -7.04
N ALA A 283 1.79 -25.88 -6.06
CA ALA A 283 0.33 -26.02 -6.02
C ALA A 283 -0.30 -25.03 -5.01
N GLU A 284 -1.63 -24.91 -4.98
CA GLU A 284 -2.33 -23.95 -4.10
C GLU A 284 -2.00 -24.10 -2.62
N GLN A 285 -1.80 -25.33 -2.14
CA GLN A 285 -1.48 -25.64 -0.75
C GLN A 285 0.01 -25.96 -0.56
N SER A 286 0.89 -25.21 -1.22
CA SER A 286 2.34 -25.36 -1.00
C SER A 286 2.71 -24.99 0.43
N SER A 287 3.38 -25.93 1.11
CA SER A 287 3.76 -25.83 2.51
C SER A 287 4.78 -24.73 2.75
N TRP A 288 4.56 -23.96 3.81
CA TRP A 288 5.53 -23.02 4.37
C TRP A 288 6.56 -23.76 5.22
N GLN A 289 7.83 -23.44 4.99
CA GLN A 289 8.97 -24.00 5.71
C GLN A 289 9.56 -22.93 6.63
N PRO A 290 9.87 -23.25 7.90
CA PRO A 290 10.48 -22.27 8.80
C PRO A 290 11.84 -21.80 8.27
N LEU A 291 12.19 -20.54 8.50
CA LEU A 291 13.56 -20.08 8.27
C LEU A 291 14.51 -20.74 9.30
N PRO A 292 15.82 -20.86 8.98
CA PRO A 292 16.82 -21.33 9.95
C PRO A 292 16.73 -20.58 11.28
N GLY A 293 16.67 -21.33 12.38
CA GLY A 293 16.55 -20.76 13.73
C GLY A 293 15.12 -20.36 14.15
N VAL A 294 14.12 -20.56 13.28
CA VAL A 294 12.71 -20.34 13.62
C VAL A 294 12.08 -21.64 14.08
N GLU A 295 11.60 -21.65 15.31
CA GLU A 295 10.72 -22.69 15.84
C GLU A 295 9.27 -22.24 15.74
N PHE A 296 8.36 -23.17 15.46
CA PHE A 296 6.93 -22.90 15.42
C PHE A 296 6.12 -23.97 16.15
N ARG A 297 4.95 -23.58 16.64
CA ARG A 297 3.93 -24.47 17.20
C ARG A 297 2.55 -23.87 16.97
N PHE A 298 1.51 -24.67 17.21
CA PHE A 298 0.12 -24.23 17.11
C PHE A 298 -0.49 -24.11 18.50
N THR A 299 -1.25 -23.04 18.76
CA THR A 299 -2.05 -22.95 19.99
C THR A 299 -3.29 -23.86 19.90
N LYS A 300 -4.04 -23.98 21.00
CA LYS A 300 -5.29 -24.75 21.03
C LYS A 300 -6.34 -24.21 20.05
N GLU A 301 -6.25 -22.93 19.71
CA GLU A 301 -7.11 -22.20 18.78
C GLU A 301 -6.54 -22.15 17.36
N SER A 302 -5.56 -23.00 17.03
CA SER A 302 -4.87 -23.06 15.74
C SER A 302 -4.11 -21.79 15.34
N ALA A 303 -3.75 -20.93 16.30
CA ALA A 303 -2.88 -19.79 16.05
C ALA A 303 -1.43 -20.26 15.88
N LEU A 304 -0.72 -19.72 14.89
CA LEU A 304 0.70 -19.93 14.74
C LEU A 304 1.45 -19.16 15.83
N ALA A 305 2.25 -19.87 16.62
CA ALA A 305 3.17 -19.28 17.58
C ALA A 305 4.60 -19.59 17.15
N VAL A 306 5.48 -18.60 17.22
CA VAL A 306 6.88 -18.70 16.78
C VAL A 306 7.84 -18.30 17.89
N ARG A 307 9.03 -18.89 17.88
CA ARG A 307 10.19 -18.48 18.66
C ARG A 307 11.38 -18.40 17.71
N SER A 308 12.11 -17.29 17.72
CA SER A 308 13.25 -17.10 16.82
C SER A 308 14.21 -16.05 17.39
N PRO A 309 15.48 -16.05 16.96
CA PRO A 309 16.42 -14.98 17.31
C PRO A 309 16.08 -13.63 16.66
N PHE A 310 15.03 -13.55 15.84
CA PHE A 310 14.56 -12.32 15.20
C PHE A 310 13.61 -11.54 16.12
N LEU A 311 13.11 -12.19 17.18
CA LEU A 311 12.24 -11.63 18.21
C LEU A 311 13.06 -10.89 19.28
N PRO A 312 12.44 -9.99 20.06
CA PRO A 312 13.13 -9.24 21.11
C PRO A 312 13.58 -10.08 22.30
N ASP A 313 12.98 -11.26 22.47
CA ASP A 313 13.27 -12.21 23.54
C ASP A 313 13.03 -13.65 23.08
N GLU A 314 13.36 -14.62 23.94
CA GLU A 314 13.21 -16.06 23.66
C GLU A 314 11.79 -16.59 23.93
N GLN A 315 10.80 -15.72 24.16
CA GLN A 315 9.43 -16.15 24.41
C GLN A 315 8.72 -16.54 23.12
N TRP A 316 7.68 -17.35 23.26
CA TRP A 316 6.79 -17.66 22.16
C TRP A 316 5.95 -16.42 21.80
N TYR A 317 6.12 -15.91 20.60
CA TYR A 317 5.28 -14.88 20.02
C TYR A 317 4.07 -15.53 19.33
N ILE A 318 2.87 -15.26 19.82
CA ILE A 318 1.62 -15.74 19.21
C ILE A 318 1.23 -14.76 18.11
N THR A 319 1.18 -15.23 16.87
CA THR A 319 0.73 -14.44 15.72
C THR A 319 -0.80 -14.41 15.65
N ASP A 320 -1.33 -13.49 14.86
CA ASP A 320 -2.74 -13.47 14.49
C ASP A 320 -3.04 -14.32 13.26
N ASP A 321 -2.20 -15.30 12.92
CA ASP A 321 -2.33 -16.14 11.73
C ASP A 321 -2.78 -17.55 12.11
N ALA A 322 -3.86 -18.02 11.49
CA ALA A 322 -4.28 -19.40 11.59
C ALA A 322 -3.32 -20.27 10.77
N ALA A 323 -2.90 -21.40 11.32
CA ALA A 323 -2.07 -22.34 10.58
C ALA A 323 -2.34 -23.78 10.99
N THR A 324 -2.08 -24.71 10.07
CA THR A 324 -2.20 -26.15 10.30
C THR A 324 -0.90 -26.86 9.95
N PRO A 325 -0.56 -27.99 10.61
CA PRO A 325 0.64 -28.76 10.28
C PRO A 325 0.64 -29.25 8.83
N ALA A 326 1.81 -29.24 8.19
CA ALA A 326 2.04 -29.85 6.88
C ALA A 326 3.35 -30.63 6.88
N ALA A 327 3.38 -31.75 6.16
CA ALA A 327 4.56 -32.59 6.06
C ALA A 327 5.41 -32.24 4.83
N PRO A 328 6.75 -32.33 4.91
CA PRO A 328 7.54 -32.53 6.13
C PRO A 328 7.87 -31.20 6.83
N GLY A 329 7.67 -31.12 8.15
CA GLY A 329 8.23 -30.06 9.00
C GLY A 329 7.73 -28.62 8.76
N GLY A 330 6.64 -28.45 8.01
CA GLY A 330 6.11 -27.13 7.64
C GLY A 330 4.67 -26.92 8.11
N PHE A 331 4.02 -25.90 7.55
CA PHE A 331 2.63 -25.57 7.84
C PHE A 331 1.88 -24.99 6.63
N LEU A 332 0.55 -25.03 6.68
CA LEU A 332 -0.33 -24.30 5.76
C LEU A 332 -0.92 -23.11 6.51
N LEU A 333 -1.04 -21.96 5.84
CA LEU A 333 -1.70 -20.78 6.39
C LEU A 333 -3.21 -20.84 6.11
N GLY A 334 -4.01 -20.62 7.14
CA GLY A 334 -5.47 -20.54 7.10
C GLY A 334 -6.03 -19.11 7.09
N GLY A 335 -5.16 -18.10 6.99
CA GLY A 335 -5.53 -16.67 7.01
C GLY A 335 -5.49 -16.05 8.41
N ARG A 336 -5.81 -14.76 8.52
CA ARG A 336 -5.70 -14.04 9.79
C ARG A 336 -6.87 -14.29 10.74
N LEU A 337 -6.56 -14.65 11.98
CA LEU A 337 -7.49 -14.80 13.11
C LEU A 337 -8.09 -13.47 13.56
N ASP A 338 -7.36 -12.35 13.45
CA ASP A 338 -7.85 -11.02 13.82
C ASP A 338 -8.83 -10.41 12.79
N ARG A 339 -8.86 -10.95 11.56
CA ARG A 339 -9.89 -10.67 10.54
C ARG A 339 -11.14 -11.54 10.68
N ILE A 340 -11.24 -12.30 11.77
CA ILE A 340 -12.48 -12.95 12.19
C ILE A 340 -13.28 -11.95 13.03
N VAL A 341 -14.36 -11.47 12.45
CA VAL A 341 -15.23 -10.47 13.05
C VAL A 341 -16.51 -11.13 13.56
N LYS A 342 -17.08 -10.60 14.65
CA LYS A 342 -18.39 -11.06 15.13
C LYS A 342 -19.50 -10.23 14.47
N ILE A 343 -20.27 -10.86 13.58
CA ILE A 343 -21.44 -10.27 12.93
C ILE A 343 -22.68 -11.02 13.43
N GLU A 344 -23.59 -10.31 14.10
CA GLU A 344 -24.81 -10.90 14.68
C GLU A 344 -24.51 -12.12 15.58
N GLY A 345 -23.42 -12.06 16.35
CA GLY A 345 -22.98 -13.15 17.24
C GLY A 345 -22.26 -14.31 16.56
N LYS A 346 -22.20 -14.34 15.22
CA LYS A 346 -21.49 -15.37 14.44
C LYS A 346 -20.07 -14.90 14.10
N ARG A 347 -19.11 -15.83 14.15
CA ARG A 347 -17.74 -15.58 13.69
C ARG A 347 -17.72 -15.60 12.16
N VAL A 348 -17.25 -14.53 11.55
CA VAL A 348 -17.14 -14.36 10.10
C VAL A 348 -15.70 -14.08 9.75
N ALA A 349 -15.07 -14.94 8.97
CA ALA A 349 -13.74 -14.70 8.42
C ALA A 349 -13.85 -13.83 7.17
N LEU A 350 -13.40 -12.57 7.22
CA LEU A 350 -13.49 -11.67 6.06
C LEU A 350 -12.70 -12.19 4.84
N ALA A 351 -11.60 -12.90 5.09
CA ALA A 351 -10.81 -13.52 4.03
C ALA A 351 -11.57 -14.61 3.25
N GLU A 352 -12.45 -15.36 3.92
CA GLU A 352 -13.30 -16.37 3.28
C GLU A 352 -14.32 -15.70 2.34
N VAL A 353 -14.86 -14.56 2.76
CA VAL A 353 -15.76 -13.74 1.92
C VAL A 353 -15.05 -13.22 0.67
N GLU A 354 -13.81 -12.72 0.84
CA GLU A 354 -12.97 -12.26 -0.27
C GLU A 354 -12.67 -13.40 -1.25
N GLN A 355 -12.30 -14.57 -0.76
CA GLN A 355 -12.01 -15.72 -1.63
C GLN A 355 -13.26 -16.18 -2.39
N ALA A 356 -14.40 -16.29 -1.72
CA ALA A 356 -15.66 -16.67 -2.37
C ALA A 356 -16.10 -15.67 -3.46
N LEU A 357 -15.72 -14.40 -3.32
CA LEU A 357 -15.89 -13.38 -4.36
C LEU A 357 -14.90 -13.54 -5.51
N LEU A 358 -13.63 -13.80 -5.21
CA LEU A 358 -12.57 -13.95 -6.22
C LEU A 358 -12.71 -15.24 -7.05
N ASP A 359 -13.36 -16.27 -6.53
CA ASP A 359 -13.65 -17.50 -7.27
C ASP A 359 -14.69 -17.30 -8.40
N ARG A 360 -15.23 -16.09 -8.54
CA ARG A 360 -16.20 -15.72 -9.56
C ARG A 360 -15.54 -15.01 -10.75
N ALA A 361 -15.81 -15.49 -11.96
CA ALA A 361 -15.25 -14.92 -13.20
C ALA A 361 -15.60 -13.44 -13.41
N GLU A 362 -16.68 -12.94 -12.81
CA GLU A 362 -17.10 -11.53 -12.91
C GLU A 362 -16.26 -10.59 -12.03
N ILE A 363 -15.46 -11.11 -11.10
CA ILE A 363 -14.70 -10.34 -10.11
C ILE A 363 -13.20 -10.43 -10.42
N GLY A 364 -12.55 -9.27 -10.52
CA GLY A 364 -11.10 -9.17 -10.75
C GLY A 364 -10.28 -8.91 -9.48
N ASP A 365 -10.85 -8.21 -8.50
CA ASP A 365 -10.27 -8.02 -7.16
C ASP A 365 -11.40 -7.76 -6.15
N ALA A 366 -11.21 -8.10 -4.88
CA ALA A 366 -12.23 -7.93 -3.84
C ALA A 366 -11.63 -7.65 -2.47
N CYS A 367 -12.29 -6.77 -1.71
CA CYS A 367 -12.00 -6.58 -0.29
C CYS A 367 -13.28 -6.56 0.54
N ALA A 368 -13.30 -7.33 1.62
CA ALA A 368 -14.38 -7.38 2.60
C ALA A 368 -14.00 -6.61 3.87
N ILE A 369 -14.92 -5.76 4.33
CA ILE A 369 -14.80 -4.97 5.56
C ILE A 369 -16.05 -5.10 6.43
N VAL A 370 -15.94 -4.73 7.70
CA VAL A 370 -17.10 -4.55 8.58
C VAL A 370 -17.62 -3.14 8.45
N LEU A 371 -18.91 -3.01 8.19
CA LEU A 371 -19.62 -1.74 8.20
C LEU A 371 -20.26 -1.53 9.56
N ALA A 372 -19.86 -0.45 10.24
CA ALA A 372 -20.40 -0.02 11.52
C ALA A 372 -21.79 0.64 11.36
N ARG A 373 -22.79 -0.14 10.93
CA ARG A 373 -24.20 0.29 10.85
C ARG A 373 -24.93 -0.03 12.17
N LYS A 374 -26.20 0.40 12.31
CA LYS A 374 -27.07 0.04 13.46
C LYS A 374 -27.02 -1.46 13.80
N ARG A 375 -26.89 -2.31 12.78
CA ARG A 375 -26.47 -3.71 12.91
C ARG A 375 -25.18 -3.88 12.09
N PRO A 376 -24.03 -4.22 12.72
CA PRO A 376 -22.80 -4.49 11.99
C PRO A 376 -23.04 -5.55 10.91
N CYS A 377 -22.44 -5.35 9.74
CA CYS A 377 -22.54 -6.29 8.64
C CYS A 377 -21.29 -6.25 7.76
N VAL A 378 -21.14 -7.23 6.87
CA VAL A 378 -20.06 -7.25 5.90
C VAL A 378 -20.39 -6.34 4.71
N GLY A 379 -19.42 -5.54 4.27
CA GLY A 379 -19.42 -4.82 3.00
C GLY A 379 -18.29 -5.33 2.10
N ALA A 380 -18.51 -5.34 0.80
CA ALA A 380 -17.52 -5.78 -0.20
C ALA A 380 -17.26 -4.69 -1.24
N LEU A 381 -15.99 -4.29 -1.36
CA LEU A 381 -15.50 -3.40 -2.41
C LEU A 381 -14.94 -4.26 -3.53
N LEU A 382 -15.44 -4.08 -4.74
CA LEU A 382 -15.18 -4.95 -5.88
C LEU A 382 -14.49 -4.18 -7.00
N VAL A 383 -13.53 -4.83 -7.63
CA VAL A 383 -13.03 -4.51 -8.97
C VAL A 383 -13.57 -5.58 -9.90
N LEU A 384 -14.28 -5.17 -10.95
CA LEU A 384 -14.87 -6.13 -11.89
C LEU A 384 -13.87 -6.52 -12.97
N SER A 385 -13.96 -7.77 -13.42
CA SER A 385 -13.27 -8.23 -14.64
C SER A 385 -13.92 -7.59 -15.88
N PRO A 386 -13.32 -7.68 -17.08
CA PRO A 386 -13.96 -7.22 -18.31
C PRO A 386 -15.33 -7.87 -18.55
N GLN A 387 -15.45 -9.18 -18.25
CA GLN A 387 -16.72 -9.91 -18.30
C GLN A 387 -17.70 -9.39 -17.25
N GLY A 388 -17.22 -9.11 -16.03
CA GLY A 388 -18.03 -8.52 -14.97
C GLY A 388 -18.59 -7.15 -15.35
N TRP A 389 -17.81 -6.31 -16.04
CA TRP A 389 -18.29 -5.02 -16.55
C TRP A 389 -19.37 -5.15 -17.62
N GLU A 390 -19.26 -6.15 -18.51
CA GLU A 390 -20.31 -6.45 -19.50
C GLU A 390 -21.59 -6.90 -18.80
N LEU A 391 -21.49 -7.85 -17.88
CA LEU A 391 -22.64 -8.34 -17.12
C LEU A 391 -23.29 -7.23 -16.28
N HIS A 392 -22.49 -6.40 -15.62
CA HIS A 392 -22.98 -5.25 -14.85
C HIS A 392 -23.71 -4.23 -15.74
N ARG A 393 -23.26 -4.00 -16.98
CA ARG A 393 -23.96 -3.13 -17.94
C ARG A 393 -25.30 -3.70 -18.39
N GLN A 394 -25.38 -5.02 -18.56
CA GLN A 394 -26.60 -5.70 -19.00
C GLN A 394 -27.66 -5.78 -17.89
N LEU A 395 -27.25 -6.11 -16.66
CA LEU A 395 -28.16 -6.32 -15.52
C LEU A 395 -28.45 -5.05 -14.73
N GLY A 396 -27.54 -4.07 -14.75
CA GLY A 396 -27.56 -2.97 -13.79
C GLY A 396 -27.09 -3.40 -12.39
N HIS A 397 -26.74 -2.41 -11.56
CA HIS A 397 -26.09 -2.63 -10.28
C HIS A 397 -26.94 -3.45 -9.29
N ALA A 398 -28.25 -3.20 -9.22
CA ALA A 398 -29.14 -3.86 -8.27
C ALA A 398 -29.19 -5.38 -8.51
N ASP A 399 -29.45 -5.79 -9.75
CA ASP A 399 -29.52 -7.21 -10.11
C ASP A 399 -28.17 -7.89 -10.12
N PHE A 400 -27.10 -7.20 -10.56
CA PHE A 400 -25.75 -7.72 -10.47
C PHE A 400 -25.39 -8.08 -9.02
N THR A 401 -25.60 -7.17 -8.07
CA THR A 401 -25.30 -7.44 -6.65
C THR A 401 -26.27 -8.46 -6.02
N ARG A 402 -27.50 -8.58 -6.53
CA ARG A 402 -28.44 -9.63 -6.12
C ARG A 402 -27.94 -11.01 -6.52
N GLN A 403 -27.46 -11.18 -7.76
CA GLN A 403 -26.87 -12.43 -8.22
C GLN A 403 -25.63 -12.81 -7.40
N LEU A 404 -24.76 -11.85 -7.09
CA LEU A 404 -23.62 -12.08 -6.22
C LEU A 404 -24.04 -12.56 -4.83
N ARG A 405 -25.04 -11.94 -4.20
CA ARG A 405 -25.54 -12.41 -2.89
C ARG A 405 -26.08 -13.83 -2.93
N LEU A 406 -26.84 -14.17 -3.98
CA LEU A 406 -27.39 -15.52 -4.13
C LEU A 406 -26.27 -16.55 -4.23
N ALA A 407 -25.31 -16.32 -5.11
CA ALA A 407 -24.21 -17.27 -5.28
C ALA A 407 -23.28 -17.38 -4.06
N LEU A 408 -23.08 -16.28 -3.33
CA LEU A 408 -22.33 -16.33 -2.07
C LEU A 408 -23.10 -17.05 -0.97
N GLY A 409 -24.43 -17.02 -1.00
CA GLY A 409 -25.30 -17.69 -0.03
C GLY A 409 -25.19 -19.22 -0.07
N ASP A 410 -24.79 -19.80 -1.20
CA ASP A 410 -24.58 -21.25 -1.35
C ASP A 410 -23.31 -21.74 -0.64
N ARG A 411 -22.34 -20.84 -0.38
CA ARG A 411 -21.02 -21.18 0.17
C ARG A 411 -20.74 -20.55 1.54
N LEU A 412 -21.33 -19.40 1.82
CA LEU A 412 -21.08 -18.63 3.03
C LEU A 412 -22.29 -18.66 3.96
N ALA A 413 -22.04 -18.69 5.27
CA ALA A 413 -23.09 -18.46 6.25
C ALA A 413 -23.75 -17.09 6.02
N ALA A 414 -25.06 -16.97 6.30
CA ALA A 414 -25.82 -15.73 6.04
C ALA A 414 -25.22 -14.44 6.66
N ALA A 415 -24.49 -14.55 7.78
CA ALA A 415 -23.81 -13.41 8.41
C ALA A 415 -22.53 -12.96 7.68
N ALA A 416 -21.95 -13.83 6.86
CA ALA A 416 -20.75 -13.59 6.06
C ALA A 416 -21.06 -13.03 4.67
N VAL A 417 -22.27 -13.24 4.15
CA VAL A 417 -22.70 -12.68 2.86
C VAL A 417 -22.72 -11.14 2.95
N PRO A 418 -21.99 -10.40 2.08
CA PRO A 418 -21.97 -8.95 2.12
C PRO A 418 -23.36 -8.34 1.94
N ARG A 419 -23.72 -7.40 2.82
CA ARG A 419 -24.98 -6.63 2.73
C ARG A 419 -24.85 -5.41 1.83
N ALA A 420 -23.63 -4.90 1.64
CA ALA A 420 -23.36 -3.79 0.74
C ALA A 420 -22.23 -4.16 -0.23
N PHE A 421 -22.43 -3.85 -1.50
CA PHE A 421 -21.41 -3.96 -2.53
C PHE A 421 -21.13 -2.57 -3.07
N ARG A 422 -19.85 -2.28 -3.31
CA ARG A 422 -19.37 -1.05 -3.93
C ARG A 422 -18.40 -1.42 -5.04
N LEU A 423 -18.44 -0.68 -6.14
CA LEU A 423 -17.50 -0.85 -7.25
C LEU A 423 -16.41 0.21 -7.18
N ALA A 424 -15.18 -0.19 -7.51
CA ALA A 424 -14.04 0.70 -7.69
C ALA A 424 -13.27 0.33 -8.97
N PRO A 425 -12.60 1.30 -9.63
CA PRO A 425 -11.73 1.02 -10.77
C PRO A 425 -10.49 0.19 -10.38
N GLY A 426 -10.15 0.18 -9.08
CA GLY A 426 -9.08 -0.60 -8.48
C GLY A 426 -9.22 -0.54 -6.95
N LEU A 427 -8.71 -1.54 -6.23
CA LEU A 427 -8.68 -1.45 -4.77
C LEU A 427 -7.66 -0.39 -4.34
N PRO A 428 -8.01 0.54 -3.42
CA PRO A 428 -7.10 1.56 -2.94
C PRO A 428 -5.97 0.91 -2.16
N ARG A 429 -4.76 0.99 -2.72
CA ARG A 429 -3.55 0.39 -2.17
C ARG A 429 -2.45 1.44 -2.10
N ASN A 430 -1.61 1.39 -1.07
CA ASN A 430 -0.43 2.24 -0.99
C ASN A 430 0.64 1.81 -2.02
N THR A 431 1.76 2.51 -2.05
CA THR A 431 2.91 2.23 -2.94
C THR A 431 3.49 0.82 -2.77
N GLN A 432 3.08 0.08 -1.73
CA GLN A 432 3.49 -1.30 -1.46
C GLN A 432 2.44 -2.36 -1.85
N GLY A 433 1.29 -1.95 -2.38
CA GLY A 433 0.20 -2.88 -2.69
C GLY A 433 -0.67 -3.27 -1.48
N LYS A 434 -0.49 -2.64 -0.30
CA LYS A 434 -1.36 -2.88 0.87
C LYS A 434 -2.62 -2.02 0.82
N LEU A 435 -3.75 -2.59 1.21
CA LEU A 435 -5.06 -1.95 1.20
C LEU A 435 -5.14 -0.75 2.17
N LEU A 436 -5.63 0.38 1.68
CA LEU A 436 -5.81 1.61 2.44
C LEU A 436 -7.21 1.63 3.07
N ARG A 437 -7.31 1.09 4.29
CA ARG A 437 -8.60 0.88 4.97
C ARG A 437 -9.52 2.10 5.02
N LYS A 438 -8.96 3.27 5.33
CA LYS A 438 -9.73 4.54 5.37
C LYS A 438 -10.33 4.89 4.00
N GLU A 439 -9.58 4.68 2.92
CA GLU A 439 -10.08 4.90 1.56
C GLU A 439 -11.12 3.86 1.18
N ILE A 440 -10.98 2.61 1.63
CA ILE A 440 -12.01 1.58 1.44
C ILE A 440 -13.30 1.98 2.18
N GLU A 441 -13.19 2.38 3.45
CA GLU A 441 -14.33 2.82 4.26
C GLU A 441 -15.07 4.00 3.61
N GLN A 442 -14.34 4.95 3.02
CA GLN A 442 -14.91 6.07 2.24
C GLN A 442 -15.78 5.63 1.05
N HIS A 443 -15.55 4.45 0.45
CA HIS A 443 -16.43 3.95 -0.61
C HIS A 443 -17.81 3.53 -0.08
N PHE A 444 -17.90 3.22 1.21
CA PHE A 444 -19.14 2.84 1.89
C PHE A 444 -19.78 3.99 2.67
N GLU A 445 -19.06 5.09 2.86
CA GLU A 445 -19.65 6.37 3.21
C GLU A 445 -20.54 6.80 2.06
N SER A 446 -21.84 6.93 2.32
CA SER A 446 -22.81 7.25 1.28
C SER A 446 -22.47 8.63 0.71
N ALA A 447 -21.96 8.70 -0.52
CA ALA A 447 -21.70 9.97 -1.18
C ALA A 447 -23.06 10.68 -1.36
N THR A 448 -23.32 11.70 -0.56
CA THR A 448 -24.53 12.54 -0.64
C THR A 448 -24.30 13.76 -1.51
N ARG A 449 -23.06 14.05 -1.90
CA ARG A 449 -22.69 15.16 -2.77
C ARG A 449 -21.82 14.66 -3.93
N PRO A 450 -21.89 15.33 -5.10
CA PRO A 450 -21.01 15.02 -6.20
C PRO A 450 -19.62 15.60 -5.93
N ARG A 451 -18.57 15.02 -6.52
CA ARG A 451 -17.21 15.55 -6.42
C ARG A 451 -17.04 16.71 -7.40
N VAL A 452 -16.61 17.88 -6.93
CA VAL A 452 -16.26 19.01 -7.79
C VAL A 452 -14.94 18.70 -8.52
N LEU A 453 -14.96 18.69 -9.84
CA LEU A 453 -13.79 18.45 -10.70
C LEU A 453 -13.11 19.75 -11.12
N ARG A 454 -13.92 20.80 -11.38
CA ARG A 454 -13.46 22.10 -11.84
C ARG A 454 -14.46 23.17 -11.43
N HIS A 455 -13.96 24.37 -11.14
CA HIS A 455 -14.73 25.55 -10.78
C HIS A 455 -14.26 26.74 -11.61
N GLU A 456 -15.21 27.52 -12.14
CA GLU A 456 -14.98 28.76 -12.86
C GLU A 456 -15.92 29.86 -12.34
N SER A 457 -15.34 30.94 -11.82
CA SER A 457 -16.08 32.13 -11.39
C SER A 457 -16.54 32.96 -12.59
N ARG A 458 -17.71 33.60 -12.45
CA ARG A 458 -18.32 34.53 -13.42
C ARG A 458 -18.81 35.77 -12.65
N ASP A 459 -19.02 36.89 -13.33
CA ASP A 459 -19.36 38.17 -12.68
C ASP A 459 -20.56 38.12 -11.72
N ASN A 460 -21.56 37.29 -12.04
CA ASN A 460 -22.78 37.12 -11.22
C ASN A 460 -23.02 35.66 -10.82
N GLY A 461 -21.99 34.81 -10.81
CA GLY A 461 -22.21 33.38 -10.66
C GLY A 461 -20.97 32.52 -10.74
N CYS A 462 -21.16 31.20 -10.84
CA CYS A 462 -20.09 30.25 -11.08
C CYS A 462 -20.57 29.09 -11.94
N GLN A 463 -19.61 28.35 -12.49
CA GLN A 463 -19.84 27.10 -13.18
C GLN A 463 -18.98 26.00 -12.54
N LEU A 464 -19.62 24.89 -12.20
CA LEU A 464 -18.99 23.74 -11.56
C LEU A 464 -19.10 22.51 -12.45
N GLN A 465 -17.99 21.83 -12.71
CA GLN A 465 -18.04 20.46 -13.21
C GLN A 465 -18.10 19.49 -12.03
N LEU A 466 -19.06 18.57 -12.07
CA LEU A 466 -19.40 17.69 -10.97
C LEU A 466 -19.36 16.23 -11.46
N ALA A 467 -18.60 15.38 -10.78
CA ALA A 467 -18.67 13.94 -10.96
C ALA A 467 -19.70 13.34 -10.00
N VAL A 468 -20.79 12.80 -10.54
CA VAL A 468 -21.78 12.05 -9.75
C VAL A 468 -21.23 10.66 -9.50
N SER A 469 -20.98 10.34 -8.22
CA SER A 469 -20.54 8.99 -7.85
C SER A 469 -21.57 7.95 -8.28
N PRO A 470 -21.17 6.84 -8.93
CA PRO A 470 -22.06 5.71 -9.17
C PRO A 470 -22.67 5.14 -7.87
N ASN A 471 -21.97 5.34 -6.75
CA ASN A 471 -22.35 4.89 -5.41
C ASN A 471 -23.09 5.98 -4.60
N CYS A 472 -23.60 7.04 -5.26
CA CYS A 472 -24.32 8.11 -4.57
C CYS A 472 -25.54 7.56 -3.82
N HIS A 473 -25.69 7.96 -2.55
CA HIS A 473 -26.76 7.48 -1.66
C HIS A 473 -28.15 7.59 -2.30
N TYR A 474 -28.37 8.67 -3.03
CA TYR A 474 -29.67 9.01 -3.58
C TYR A 474 -30.12 8.12 -4.75
N PHE A 475 -29.27 7.23 -5.23
CA PHE A 475 -29.66 6.16 -6.16
C PHE A 475 -30.21 4.92 -5.44
N GLU A 476 -30.04 4.80 -4.12
CA GLU A 476 -30.57 3.67 -3.35
C GLU A 476 -32.08 3.89 -3.09
N GLY A 477 -32.91 2.95 -3.58
CA GLY A 477 -34.32 2.82 -3.18
C GLY A 477 -35.34 3.72 -3.89
N HIS A 478 -34.93 4.68 -4.72
CA HIS A 478 -35.87 5.62 -5.36
C HIS A 478 -36.49 5.10 -6.67
N PHE A 479 -35.81 4.21 -7.41
CA PHE A 479 -36.32 3.54 -8.62
C PHE A 479 -35.55 2.22 -8.80
N PRO A 480 -36.09 1.08 -8.33
CA PRO A 480 -35.35 -0.20 -8.24
C PRO A 480 -34.75 -0.69 -9.56
N ASP A 481 -35.46 -0.46 -10.67
CA ASP A 481 -35.08 -0.95 -12.00
C ASP A 481 -34.33 0.10 -12.84
N ASN A 482 -34.32 1.38 -12.42
CA ASN A 482 -33.70 2.46 -13.18
C ASN A 482 -33.21 3.59 -12.24
N PRO A 483 -32.02 3.46 -11.63
CA PRO A 483 -31.52 4.42 -10.65
C PRO A 483 -31.32 5.80 -11.28
N ILE A 484 -32.07 6.80 -10.80
CA ILE A 484 -31.97 8.19 -11.24
C ILE A 484 -31.80 9.12 -10.03
N LEU A 485 -31.15 10.26 -10.24
CA LEU A 485 -30.94 11.25 -9.18
C LEU A 485 -32.26 12.01 -8.94
N PRO A 486 -32.88 11.93 -7.75
CA PRO A 486 -34.16 12.57 -7.48
C PRO A 486 -34.09 14.09 -7.67
N GLY A 487 -35.16 14.69 -8.19
CA GLY A 487 -35.20 16.13 -8.45
C GLY A 487 -34.92 16.98 -7.20
N VAL A 488 -35.44 16.57 -6.04
CA VAL A 488 -35.21 17.23 -4.75
C VAL A 488 -33.72 17.27 -4.35
N VAL A 489 -32.94 16.28 -4.77
CA VAL A 489 -31.50 16.22 -4.51
C VAL A 489 -30.75 17.21 -5.39
N GLN A 490 -31.16 17.33 -6.66
CA GLN A 490 -30.60 18.33 -7.58
C GLN A 490 -30.81 19.75 -7.03
N LEU A 491 -32.00 20.03 -6.47
CA LEU A 491 -32.28 21.31 -5.80
C LEU A 491 -31.36 21.53 -4.60
N LYS A 492 -31.22 20.51 -3.74
CA LYS A 492 -30.32 20.58 -2.59
C LYS A 492 -28.87 20.84 -3.01
N TRP A 493 -28.38 20.20 -4.07
CA TRP A 493 -27.02 20.41 -4.56
C TRP A 493 -26.84 21.82 -5.12
N ALA A 494 -27.82 22.34 -5.88
CA ALA A 494 -27.75 23.72 -6.37
C ALA A 494 -27.72 24.73 -5.21
N GLU A 495 -28.56 24.54 -4.19
CA GLU A 495 -28.54 25.37 -2.99
C GLU A 495 -27.20 25.27 -2.25
N ASP A 496 -26.79 24.06 -1.86
CA ASP A 496 -25.56 23.82 -1.10
C ASP A 496 -24.34 24.46 -1.78
N MET A 497 -24.23 24.31 -3.11
CA MET A 497 -23.13 24.87 -3.90
C MET A 497 -23.24 26.40 -4.05
N ALA A 498 -24.46 26.95 -4.15
CA ALA A 498 -24.63 28.40 -4.18
C ALA A 498 -24.26 29.05 -2.83
N ARG A 499 -24.57 28.40 -1.70
CA ARG A 499 -24.12 28.88 -0.39
C ARG A 499 -22.59 28.85 -0.30
N GLU A 500 -21.98 27.74 -0.70
CA GLU A 500 -20.54 27.52 -0.61
C GLU A 500 -19.72 28.44 -1.53
N TRP A 501 -20.16 28.63 -2.78
CA TRP A 501 -19.37 29.32 -3.81
C TRP A 501 -19.83 30.76 -4.11
N LEU A 502 -21.09 31.10 -3.83
CA LEU A 502 -21.67 32.42 -4.13
C LEU A 502 -22.13 33.21 -2.88
N GLY A 503 -21.94 32.67 -1.67
CA GLY A 503 -22.29 33.35 -0.42
C GLY A 503 -23.79 33.59 -0.25
N VAL A 504 -24.63 32.68 -0.75
CA VAL A 504 -26.08 32.76 -0.57
C VAL A 504 -26.45 32.43 0.88
N ASP A 505 -26.64 33.45 1.71
CA ASP A 505 -26.84 33.26 3.16
C ASP A 505 -28.25 33.59 3.67
N GLY A 506 -29.12 34.09 2.80
CA GLY A 506 -30.50 34.39 3.14
C GLY A 506 -31.34 33.15 3.47
N PRO A 507 -32.46 33.31 4.19
CA PRO A 507 -33.44 32.23 4.37
C PRO A 507 -34.09 31.90 3.03
N PHE A 508 -34.28 30.60 2.74
CA PHE A 508 -35.01 30.17 1.55
C PHE A 508 -36.48 30.61 1.65
N GLN A 509 -36.96 31.38 0.67
CA GLN A 509 -38.34 31.90 0.62
C GLN A 509 -39.23 31.14 -0.35
N GLY A 510 -38.66 30.33 -1.24
CA GLY A 510 -39.44 29.47 -2.12
C GLY A 510 -38.82 29.25 -3.48
N MET A 511 -39.40 28.31 -4.22
CA MET A 511 -39.07 28.04 -5.61
C MET A 511 -39.96 28.89 -6.52
N ARG A 512 -39.38 29.67 -7.43
CA ARG A 512 -40.13 30.46 -8.43
C ARG A 512 -40.44 29.66 -9.68
N SER A 513 -39.51 28.81 -10.09
CA SER A 513 -39.71 27.88 -11.21
C SER A 513 -38.72 26.72 -11.12
N VAL A 514 -39.14 25.54 -11.56
CA VAL A 514 -38.27 24.38 -11.73
C VAL A 514 -38.76 23.54 -12.91
N LYS A 515 -37.84 23.07 -13.73
CA LYS A 515 -38.12 22.16 -14.84
C LYS A 515 -37.10 21.03 -14.82
N PHE A 516 -37.58 19.79 -14.83
CA PHE A 516 -36.77 18.59 -15.02
C PHE A 516 -37.00 18.10 -16.46
N LYS A 517 -35.93 18.05 -17.26
CA LYS A 517 -35.96 17.71 -18.69
C LYS A 517 -35.42 16.30 -18.96
N LYS A 518 -34.33 15.92 -18.28
CA LYS A 518 -33.68 14.61 -18.46
C LYS A 518 -33.26 14.04 -17.10
N VAL A 519 -33.13 12.72 -17.07
CA VAL A 519 -32.69 11.99 -15.88
C VAL A 519 -31.17 12.02 -15.77
N ILE A 520 -30.68 12.15 -14.53
CA ILE A 520 -29.26 12.07 -14.21
C ILE A 520 -28.98 10.65 -13.70
N LEU A 521 -28.07 9.95 -14.37
CA LEU A 521 -27.72 8.56 -14.09
C LEU A 521 -26.45 8.46 -13.21
N PRO A 522 -26.23 7.33 -12.52
CA PRO A 522 -24.99 7.04 -11.81
C PRO A 522 -23.75 7.23 -12.70
N GLY A 523 -22.70 7.87 -12.19
CA GLY A 523 -21.46 8.11 -12.95
C GLY A 523 -21.49 9.31 -13.90
N THR A 524 -22.62 10.01 -14.04
CA THR A 524 -22.73 11.17 -14.95
C THR A 524 -21.79 12.29 -14.53
N VAL A 525 -21.07 12.87 -15.50
CA VAL A 525 -20.38 14.15 -15.33
C VAL A 525 -21.34 15.28 -15.70
N LEU A 526 -21.62 16.14 -14.73
CA LEU A 526 -22.54 17.27 -14.86
C LEU A 526 -21.77 18.59 -14.93
N THR A 527 -22.38 19.56 -15.59
CA THR A 527 -22.08 20.97 -15.47
C THR A 527 -23.22 21.63 -14.71
N LEU A 528 -22.93 22.25 -13.58
CA LEU A 528 -23.84 23.08 -12.81
C LEU A 528 -23.47 24.55 -13.02
N ALA A 529 -24.36 25.31 -13.67
CA ALA A 529 -24.28 26.76 -13.74
C ALA A 529 -25.16 27.37 -12.65
N LEU A 530 -24.59 28.28 -11.88
CA LEU A 530 -25.27 29.06 -10.83
C LEU A 530 -25.10 30.53 -11.13
N ASP A 531 -26.18 31.29 -11.02
CA ASP A 531 -26.19 32.74 -11.17
C ASP A 531 -26.99 33.36 -10.01
N TYR A 532 -26.33 34.15 -9.15
CA TYR A 532 -26.93 34.76 -7.96
C TYR A 532 -26.97 36.27 -8.08
N THR A 533 -28.13 36.86 -7.80
CA THR A 533 -28.34 38.31 -7.76
C THR A 533 -28.60 38.74 -6.31
N PRO A 534 -27.58 39.23 -5.59
CA PRO A 534 -27.70 39.54 -4.17
C PRO A 534 -28.81 40.56 -3.86
N GLY A 535 -28.97 41.59 -4.71
CA GLY A 535 -29.91 42.69 -4.47
C GLY A 535 -31.39 42.30 -4.42
N ASN A 536 -31.77 41.13 -4.94
CA ASN A 536 -33.13 40.61 -4.83
C ASN A 536 -33.18 39.14 -4.41
N GLY A 537 -32.07 38.59 -3.90
CA GLY A 537 -31.97 37.20 -3.43
C GLY A 537 -32.31 36.13 -4.48
N ARG A 538 -32.19 36.44 -5.78
CA ARG A 538 -32.53 35.50 -6.85
C ARG A 538 -31.35 34.58 -7.16
N LEU A 539 -31.56 33.27 -7.10
CA LEU A 539 -30.62 32.26 -7.54
C LEU A 539 -31.21 31.48 -8.73
N ASP A 540 -30.58 31.57 -9.89
CA ASP A 540 -30.89 30.73 -11.04
C ASP A 540 -29.86 29.58 -11.13
N PHE A 541 -30.32 28.36 -11.39
CA PHE A 541 -29.46 27.18 -11.55
C PHE A 541 -29.79 26.41 -12.84
N ARG A 542 -28.77 25.74 -13.41
CA ARG A 542 -28.92 24.81 -14.54
C ARG A 542 -27.93 23.65 -14.44
N PHE A 543 -28.45 22.42 -14.51
CA PHE A 543 -27.67 21.20 -14.69
C PHE A 543 -27.68 20.74 -16.15
N SER A 544 -26.51 20.49 -16.73
CA SER A 544 -26.35 19.92 -18.07
C SER A 544 -25.25 18.86 -18.11
N SER A 545 -25.16 18.10 -19.20
CA SER A 545 -24.09 17.13 -19.48
C SER A 545 -23.89 17.00 -20.99
N ALA A 546 -23.03 16.08 -21.44
CA ALA A 546 -22.93 15.72 -22.85
C ALA A 546 -24.27 15.25 -23.46
N ALA A 547 -25.18 14.71 -22.64
CA ALA A 547 -26.52 14.32 -23.06
C ALA A 547 -27.51 15.50 -23.16
N GLY A 548 -27.09 16.73 -22.89
CA GLY A 548 -27.93 17.94 -22.88
C GLY A 548 -28.36 18.39 -21.48
N GLU A 549 -29.37 19.26 -21.42
CA GLU A 549 -29.88 19.85 -20.17
C GLU A 549 -30.74 18.86 -19.37
N HIS A 550 -30.44 18.72 -18.08
CA HIS A 550 -31.14 17.83 -17.15
C HIS A 550 -32.21 18.55 -16.34
N SER A 551 -31.85 19.69 -15.74
CA SER A 551 -32.80 20.51 -14.98
C SER A 551 -32.36 21.96 -14.92
N GLN A 552 -33.34 22.84 -14.69
CA GLN A 552 -33.09 24.24 -14.42
C GLN A 552 -34.18 24.80 -13.51
N GLY A 553 -33.86 25.85 -12.77
CA GLY A 553 -34.84 26.49 -11.91
C GLY A 553 -34.34 27.79 -11.31
N ARG A 554 -35.24 28.41 -10.55
CA ARG A 554 -35.03 29.69 -9.88
C ARG A 554 -35.51 29.60 -8.44
N MET A 555 -34.60 29.83 -7.51
CA MET A 555 -34.84 29.89 -6.08
C MET A 555 -34.85 31.35 -5.61
N GLN A 556 -35.66 31.62 -4.58
CA GLN A 556 -35.76 32.91 -3.91
C GLN A 556 -35.19 32.80 -2.51
N TYR A 557 -34.30 33.71 -2.17
CA TYR A 557 -33.76 33.88 -0.82
C TYR A 557 -34.12 35.27 -0.29
N GLY A 558 -34.24 35.38 1.04
CA GLY A 558 -34.36 36.67 1.71
C GLY A 558 -33.05 37.46 1.63
N LEU A 559 -33.15 38.78 1.67
CA LEU A 559 -31.98 39.65 1.81
C LEU A 559 -31.44 39.51 3.24
N ARG A 560 -30.11 39.61 3.42
CA ARG A 560 -29.53 39.72 4.76
C ARG A 560 -30.06 41.00 5.42
N SER A 561 -30.53 40.88 6.67
CA SER A 561 -30.77 42.00 7.57
C SER A 561 -29.46 42.71 7.90
#